data_AF-A0A432X9V4-F1
#
_entry.id   AF-A0A432X9V4-F1
#
_cell.length_a   1.000
_cell.length_b   1.000
_cell.length_c   1.000
_cell.angle_alpha   90.00
_cell.angle_beta   90.00
_cell.angle_gamma   90.00
#
_symmetry.space_group_name_H-M   'P 1'
#
loop_
_entity.id
_entity.type
_entity.pdbx_description
1 polymer ?
#
loop_
_entity_poly.entity_id
_entity_poly.type
_entity_poly.pdbx_seq_one_letter_code
_entity_poly.pdbx_strand_id
1 'polypeptide(L)' 'MEYLHIMVPVAIIIVAALIGLLFWSVRTGQFDDLERQGFNILLDDETPETKNDDKETPNKHSSAKSP' A
#
# COMPACT_ATOMS: atom_id res chain seq x y z
N MET A 1 -30.79 5.62 32.84
CA MET A 1 -30.66 6.81 31.96
C MET A 1 -29.23 7.34 31.84
N GLU A 2 -28.24 6.70 32.47
CA GLU A 2 -26.86 7.22 32.55
C GLU A 2 -25.99 6.80 31.36
N TYR A 3 -26.22 5.60 30.79
CA TYR A 3 -25.44 5.05 29.68
C TYR A 3 -25.44 5.90 28.40
N LEU A 4 -26.56 6.56 28.09
CA LEU A 4 -26.68 7.40 26.89
C LEU A 4 -25.67 8.54 26.92
N HIS A 5 -25.39 9.10 28.10
CA HIS A 5 -24.46 10.22 28.28
C HIS A 5 -23.01 9.86 28.02
N ILE A 6 -22.65 8.56 28.09
CA ILE A 6 -21.32 8.06 27.78
C ILE A 6 -21.26 7.58 26.33
N MET A 7 -22.29 6.90 25.84
CA MET A 7 -22.31 6.34 24.49
C MET A 7 -22.38 7.40 23.40
N VAL A 8 -23.13 8.49 23.59
CA VAL A 8 -23.23 9.60 22.62
C VAL A 8 -21.88 10.28 22.37
N PRO A 9 -21.12 10.74 23.38
CA PRO A 9 -19.82 11.37 23.13
C PRO A 9 -18.80 10.38 22.57
N VAL A 10 -18.82 9.11 22.99
CA VAL A 10 -17.95 8.08 22.41
C VAL A 10 -18.23 7.90 20.92
N ALA A 11 -19.50 7.83 20.51
CA ALA A 11 -19.87 7.75 19.11
C ALA A 11 -19.39 8.98 18.31
N ILE A 12 -19.53 10.18 18.86
CA ILE A 12 -19.04 11.42 18.22
C ILE A 12 -17.52 11.37 18.03
N ILE A 13 -16.76 10.90 19.01
CA ILE A 13 -15.30 10.77 18.91
C ILE A 13 -14.92 9.77 17.81
N ILE A 14 -15.61 8.63 17.74
CA ILE A 14 -15.36 7.62 16.70
C ILE A 14 -15.64 8.21 15.31
N VAL A 15 -16.77 8.90 15.13
CA VAL A 15 -17.11 9.54 13.85
C VAL A 15 -16.08 10.61 13.49
N ALA A 16 -15.67 11.44 14.44
CA ALA A 16 -14.63 12.45 14.22
C ALA A 16 -13.28 11.81 13.82
N ALA A 17 -12.90 10.70 14.46
CA ALA A 17 -11.70 9.96 14.12
C ALA A 17 -11.78 9.35 12.71
N LEU A 18 -12.92 8.75 12.34
CA LEU A 18 -13.14 8.21 10.99
C LEU A 18 -13.07 9.30 9.93
N ILE A 19 -13.70 10.45 10.16
CA ILE A 19 -13.60 11.60 9.27
C ILE A 19 -12.14 12.05 9.17
N GLY A 20 -11.44 12.21 10.29
CA GLY A 20 -10.03 12.59 10.29
C GLY A 20 -9.14 11.64 9.49
N LEU A 21 -9.34 10.33 9.66
CA LEU A 21 -8.63 9.29 8.92
C LEU A 21 -8.93 9.36 7.41
N LEU A 22 -10.19 9.57 7.02
CA LEU A 22 -10.59 9.71 5.62
C LEU A 22 -9.96 10.95 4.98
N PHE A 23 -10.02 12.11 5.64
CA PHE A 23 -9.37 13.33 5.15
C PHE A 23 -7.86 13.16 5.04
N TRP A 24 -7.23 12.48 6.01
CA TRP A 24 -5.81 12.16 5.94
C TRP A 24 -5.48 11.23 4.76
N SER A 25 -6.30 10.20 4.53
CA SER A 25 -6.15 9.27 3.41
C SER A 25 -6.28 9.95 2.05
N VAL A 26 -7.25 10.86 1.91
CA VAL A 26 -7.42 11.68 0.70
C VAL A 26 -6.18 12.54 0.45
N ARG A 27 -5.65 13.18 1.49
CA ARG A 27 -4.43 14.00 1.36
C ARG A 27 -3.17 13.17 1.07
N THR A 28 -3.13 11.92 1.53
CA THR A 28 -1.97 11.02 1.35
C THR A 28 -1.97 10.33 -0.02
N GLY A 29 -3.00 10.53 -0.85
CA GLY A 29 -3.02 9.98 -2.21
C GLY A 29 -3.21 8.46 -2.25
N GLN A 30 -3.93 7.87 -1.27
CA GLN A 30 -4.21 6.42 -1.23
C GLN A 30 -4.84 5.89 -2.53
N PHE A 31 -5.48 6.76 -3.31
CA PHE A 31 -6.09 6.40 -4.60
C PHE A 31 -5.06 6.13 -5.71
N ASP A 32 -3.85 6.68 -5.64
CA ASP A 32 -2.80 6.46 -6.65
C ASP A 32 -2.29 5.01 -6.66
N ASP A 33 -2.35 4.32 -5.52
CA ASP A 33 -1.95 2.90 -5.42
C ASP A 33 -2.94 1.95 -6.12
N LEU A 34 -4.23 2.32 -6.15
CA LEU A 34 -5.27 1.55 -6.85
C LEU A 34 -5.16 1.68 -8.37
N GLU A 35 -4.78 2.87 -8.86
CA GLU A 35 -4.61 3.13 -10.30
C GLU A 35 -3.48 2.26 -10.90
N ARG A 36 -2.39 2.08 -10.16
CA ARG A 36 -1.26 1.25 -10.60
C ARG A 36 -1.55 -0.26 -10.58
N GLN A 37 -2.32 -0.75 -9.60
CA GLN A 37 -2.67 -2.17 -9.49
C GLN A 37 -3.74 -2.61 -10.51
N GLY A 38 -4.67 -1.72 -10.87
CA GLY A 38 -5.72 -2.01 -11.85
C GLY A 38 -5.21 -2.24 -13.28
N PHE A 39 -4.05 -1.66 -13.64
CA PHE A 39 -3.43 -1.85 -14.94
C PHE A 39 -2.77 -3.24 -15.08
N ASN A 40 -2.12 -3.74 -14.03
CA ASN A 40 -1.46 -5.05 -14.08
C ASN A 40 -2.44 -6.21 -14.24
N ILE A 41 -3.64 -6.14 -13.64
CA ILE A 41 -4.58 -7.28 -13.68
C ILE A 41 -5.25 -7.49 -15.05
N LEU A 42 -5.32 -6.46 -15.89
CA LEU A 42 -5.94 -6.54 -17.22
C LEU A 42 -4.93 -6.82 -18.34
N LEU A 43 -3.63 -6.73 -18.04
CA LEU A 43 -2.53 -6.94 -18.99
C LEU A 43 -1.71 -8.20 -18.69
N ASP A 44 -1.88 -8.82 -17.52
CA ASP A 44 -1.22 -10.08 -17.15
C ASP A 44 -1.75 -11.31 -17.93
N ASP A 45 -2.91 -11.21 -18.59
CA ASP A 45 -3.47 -12.32 -19.38
C ASP A 45 -2.83 -12.44 -20.77
N GLU A 46 -1.99 -11.50 -21.21
CA GLU A 46 -1.50 -11.42 -22.59
C GLU A 46 0.02 -11.61 -22.77
N THR A 47 0.84 -11.95 -21.76
CA THR A 47 2.24 -12.37 -22.05
C THR A 47 2.95 -13.14 -20.93
N PRO A 48 3.53 -14.33 -21.20
CA PRO A 48 4.40 -15.01 -20.26
C PRO A 48 5.85 -14.53 -20.44
N GLU A 49 6.23 -13.36 -19.96
CA GLU A 49 7.63 -12.89 -20.09
C GLU A 49 8.15 -12.20 -18.81
N THR A 50 8.81 -13.02 -17.98
CA THR A 50 10.02 -12.74 -17.19
C THR A 50 10.56 -11.30 -17.24
N LYS A 51 10.44 -10.55 -16.13
CA LYS A 51 11.36 -9.48 -15.70
C LYS A 51 11.33 -9.45 -14.16
N ASN A 52 12.25 -10.11 -13.43
CA ASN A 52 13.63 -9.70 -13.14
C ASN A 52 13.84 -8.19 -13.17
N ASP A 53 14.54 -7.71 -12.14
CA ASP A 53 14.91 -6.32 -11.79
C ASP A 53 13.92 -5.69 -10.77
N ASP A 54 14.26 -5.46 -9.50
CA ASP A 54 15.52 -4.99 -8.94
C ASP A 54 15.73 -5.49 -7.50
N LYS A 55 16.94 -5.98 -7.18
CA LYS A 55 17.77 -5.50 -6.04
C LYS A 55 19.21 -5.96 -6.23
N GLU A 56 20.00 -5.12 -6.90
CA GLU A 56 21.45 -5.16 -6.79
C GLU A 56 21.87 -4.75 -5.37
N THR A 57 22.55 -5.64 -4.64
CA THR A 57 23.54 -5.26 -3.62
C THR A 57 24.74 -6.22 -3.66
N PRO A 58 25.96 -5.74 -3.33
CA PRO A 58 27.18 -6.16 -3.99
C PRO A 58 28.10 -6.95 -3.05
N ASN A 59 28.51 -8.19 -3.37
CA ASN A 59 29.75 -8.73 -2.79
C ASN A 59 30.27 -10.05 -3.40
N LYS A 60 31.54 -9.98 -3.85
CA LYS A 60 32.59 -11.01 -3.82
C LYS A 60 32.27 -12.47 -4.18
N HIS A 61 32.60 -12.82 -5.43
CA HIS A 61 33.53 -13.94 -5.69
C HIS A 61 34.25 -13.67 -7.02
N SER A 62 35.32 -12.87 -6.97
CA SER A 62 36.69 -13.39 -7.08
C SER A 62 36.92 -14.26 -8.31
N SER A 63 37.40 -13.63 -9.37
CA SER A 63 38.60 -14.03 -10.11
C SER A 63 39.17 -15.42 -9.73
N ALA A 64 39.04 -16.37 -10.66
CA ALA A 64 40.06 -17.35 -11.02
C ALA A 64 39.52 -18.08 -12.26
N LYS A 65 39.78 -17.53 -13.46
CA LYS A 65 40.90 -17.92 -14.32
C LYS A 65 40.72 -19.33 -14.92
N SER A 66 40.47 -19.34 -16.22
CA SER A 66 40.90 -20.28 -17.28
C SER A 66 41.92 -21.36 -16.88
N PRO A 67 41.93 -22.53 -17.53
CA PRO A 67 41.89 -22.70 -19.00
C PRO A 67 40.74 -23.54 -19.57
#